data_AF-A0A553GM14-F1
#
_entry.id   AF-A0A553GM14-F1
#
_cell.length_a   1.000
_cell.length_b   1.000
_cell.length_c   1.000
_cell.angle_alpha   90.00
_cell.angle_beta   90.00
_cell.angle_gamma   90.00
#
_symmetry.space_group_name_H-M   'P 1'
#
loop_
_entity.id
_entity.type
_entity.pdbx_description
1 polymer ?
#
loop_
_entity_poly.entity_id
_entity_poly.type
_entity_poly.pdbx_seq_one_letter_code
_entity_poly.pdbx_strand_id
1 'polypeptide(L)'
;METDSCKIWINQLGENIATIDTPYWETGDFYIALVVGLVSIGFSIMAYLEAKKAKNAANEAGKTVKTQSITIELTELTQKLDNINSGYSYQSVRDIYNELNRRIRRVVSVYKSDQEYSDLIKSILAVLDNTRKSLNGVRPTKTSQDETPAFIIFNATEGHFSDLNGKLAELIGLLEQRAIDKL
;
A
#
# COMPACT_ATOMS: atom_id res chain seq x y z
N MET A 1 2.75 -34.89 -76.67
CA MET A 1 3.59 -34.81 -75.45
C MET A 1 2.80 -34.23 -74.27
N GLU A 2 1.51 -34.56 -74.10
CA GLU A 2 0.65 -33.98 -73.04
C GLU A 2 -0.02 -35.04 -72.13
N THR A 3 0.10 -36.33 -72.44
CA THR A 3 -0.62 -37.41 -71.74
C THR A 3 0.16 -38.03 -70.57
N ASP A 4 1.46 -37.76 -70.43
CA ASP A 4 2.28 -38.38 -69.39
C ASP A 4 2.29 -37.60 -68.07
N SER A 5 2.15 -36.27 -68.10
CA SER A 5 2.07 -35.45 -66.88
C SER A 5 0.83 -35.77 -66.04
N CYS A 6 -0.33 -36.05 -66.66
CA CYS A 6 -1.56 -36.33 -65.93
C CYS A 6 -1.52 -37.67 -65.17
N LYS A 7 -0.82 -38.68 -65.71
CA LYS A 7 -0.64 -39.99 -65.05
C LYS A 7 0.29 -39.90 -63.83
N ILE A 8 1.32 -39.06 -63.90
CA ILE A 8 2.25 -38.84 -62.78
C ILE A 8 1.50 -38.19 -61.61
N TRP A 9 0.68 -37.17 -61.86
CA TRP A 9 -0.13 -36.53 -60.80
C TRP A 9 -1.17 -37.45 -60.18
N ILE A 10 -1.84 -38.32 -60.96
CA ILE A 10 -2.83 -39.27 -60.44
C ILE A 10 -2.18 -40.35 -59.56
N ASN A 11 -1.03 -40.90 -59.98
CA ASN A 11 -0.31 -41.89 -59.18
C ASN A 11 0.26 -41.26 -57.90
N GLN A 12 0.77 -40.02 -57.98
CA GLN A 12 1.30 -39.30 -56.83
C GLN A 12 0.19 -38.88 -55.85
N LEU A 13 -1.03 -38.61 -56.32
CA LEU A 13 -2.20 -38.42 -55.45
C LEU A 13 -2.68 -39.73 -54.83
N GLY A 14 -2.66 -40.85 -55.57
CA GLY A 14 -3.06 -42.17 -55.07
C GLY A 14 -2.16 -42.70 -53.94
N GLU A 15 -0.84 -42.53 -54.06
CA GLU A 15 0.12 -42.90 -53.00
C GLU A 15 -0.03 -42.03 -51.73
N ASN A 16 -0.39 -40.75 -51.88
CA ASN A 16 -0.65 -39.85 -50.75
C ASN A 16 -2.01 -40.10 -50.07
N ILE A 17 -2.96 -40.77 -50.73
CA ILE A 17 -4.25 -41.13 -50.15
C ILE A 17 -4.15 -42.46 -49.39
N ALA A 18 -3.30 -43.40 -49.83
CA ALA A 18 -3.10 -44.68 -49.13
C ALA A 18 -2.44 -44.53 -47.75
N THR A 19 -1.72 -43.43 -47.50
CA THR A 19 -1.16 -43.08 -46.18
C THR A 19 -2.19 -42.43 -45.23
N ILE A 20 -3.42 -42.20 -45.67
CA ILE A 20 -4.51 -41.62 -44.85
C ILE A 20 -5.35 -42.72 -44.17
N ASP A 21 -5.15 -43.99 -44.52
CA ASP A 21 -6.01 -45.10 -44.07
C ASP A 21 -5.67 -45.61 -42.65
N THR A 22 -4.54 -45.20 -42.08
CA THR A 22 -4.23 -45.48 -40.67
C THR A 22 -4.72 -44.34 -39.78
N PRO A 23 -5.61 -44.62 -38.82
CA PRO A 23 -6.05 -43.61 -37.87
C PRO A 23 -4.86 -43.02 -37.09
N TYR A 24 -4.81 -41.70 -36.94
CA TYR A 24 -3.69 -41.02 -36.26
C TYR A 24 -3.39 -41.55 -34.85
N TRP A 25 -4.40 -42.03 -34.12
CA TRP A 25 -4.26 -42.61 -32.79
C TRP A 25 -3.49 -43.94 -32.74
N GLU A 26 -3.28 -44.60 -33.88
CA GLU A 26 -2.47 -45.81 -34.00
C GLU A 26 -0.97 -45.49 -34.19
N THR A 27 -0.63 -44.24 -34.50
CA THR A 27 0.76 -43.81 -34.69
C THR A 27 1.45 -43.55 -33.35
N GLY A 28 2.74 -43.91 -33.23
CA GLY A 28 3.54 -43.63 -32.02
C GLY A 28 3.61 -42.14 -31.69
N ASP A 29 3.58 -41.28 -32.71
CA ASP A 29 3.62 -39.82 -32.58
C ASP A 29 2.40 -39.27 -31.82
N PHE A 30 1.22 -39.89 -31.95
CA PHE A 30 0.04 -39.52 -31.19
C PHE A 30 0.25 -39.66 -29.68
N TYR A 31 0.82 -40.80 -29.23
CA TYR A 31 1.05 -41.03 -27.80
C TYR A 31 2.14 -40.12 -27.24
N ILE A 32 3.18 -39.82 -28.03
CA ILE A 32 4.21 -38.85 -27.65
C ILE A 32 3.57 -37.46 -27.48
N ALA A 33 2.79 -37.01 -28.46
CA ALA A 33 2.10 -35.72 -28.41
C ALA A 33 1.10 -35.66 -27.23
N LEU A 34 0.37 -36.75 -26.96
CA LEU A 34 -0.55 -36.85 -25.83
C LEU A 34 0.19 -36.70 -24.49
N VAL A 35 1.30 -37.41 -24.29
CA VAL A 35 2.12 -37.32 -23.07
C VAL A 35 2.69 -35.93 -22.90
N VAL A 36 3.26 -35.34 -23.95
CA VAL A 36 3.79 -33.95 -23.92
C VAL A 36 2.68 -32.95 -23.61
N GLY A 37 1.48 -33.12 -24.17
CA GLY A 37 0.33 -32.28 -23.89
C GLY A 37 -0.12 -32.37 -22.43
N LEU A 38 -0.22 -33.58 -21.87
CA LEU A 38 -0.57 -33.79 -20.46
C LEU A 38 0.48 -33.18 -19.51
N VAL A 39 1.76 -33.37 -19.82
CA VAL A 39 2.87 -32.77 -19.05
C VAL A 39 2.81 -31.25 -19.10
N SER A 40 2.53 -30.68 -20.27
CA SER A 40 2.42 -29.22 -20.47
C SER A 40 1.24 -28.61 -19.69
N ILE A 41 0.10 -29.30 -19.63
CA ILE A 41 -1.04 -28.91 -18.78
C ILE A 41 -0.65 -28.98 -17.30
N GLY A 42 0.04 -30.04 -16.89
CA GLY A 42 0.56 -30.19 -15.53
C GLY A 42 1.47 -29.03 -15.11
N PHE A 43 2.44 -28.68 -15.95
CA PHE A 43 3.32 -27.52 -15.71
C PHE A 43 2.55 -26.20 -15.66
N SER A 44 1.53 -26.04 -16.51
CA SER A 44 0.69 -24.83 -16.52
C SER A 44 -0.09 -24.66 -15.21
N ILE A 45 -0.63 -25.75 -14.67
CA ILE A 45 -1.35 -25.73 -13.38
C ILE A 45 -0.37 -25.41 -12.24
N MET A 46 0.80 -26.05 -12.20
CA MET A 46 1.81 -25.76 -11.18
C MET A 46 2.27 -24.30 -11.24
N ALA A 47 2.55 -23.78 -12.43
CA ALA A 47 2.94 -22.38 -12.62
C ALA A 47 1.83 -21.42 -12.15
N TYR A 48 0.56 -21.73 -12.41
CA TYR A 48 -0.57 -20.92 -11.94
C TYR A 48 -0.67 -20.89 -10.41
N LEU A 49 -0.51 -22.04 -9.75
CA LEU A 49 -0.53 -22.13 -8.28
C LEU A 49 0.62 -21.34 -7.66
N GLU A 50 1.82 -21.46 -8.22
CA GLU A 50 3.00 -20.74 -7.74
C GLU A 50 2.87 -19.24 -7.95
N ALA A 51 2.37 -18.80 -9.12
CA ALA A 51 2.07 -17.41 -9.39
C ALA A 51 1.02 -16.83 -8.44
N LYS A 52 0.00 -17.62 -8.06
CA LYS A 52 -1.02 -17.20 -7.08
C LYS A 52 -0.43 -17.02 -5.69
N LYS A 53 0.45 -17.93 -5.25
CA LYS A 53 1.18 -17.79 -3.98
C LYS A 53 2.07 -16.56 -3.99
N ALA A 54 2.85 -16.37 -5.05
CA ALA A 54 3.72 -15.21 -5.22
C ALA A 54 2.93 -13.89 -5.20
N LYS A 55 1.77 -13.83 -5.85
CA LYS A 55 0.88 -12.67 -5.82
C LYS A 55 0.35 -12.36 -4.42
N ASN A 56 -0.05 -13.38 -3.66
CA ASN A 56 -0.52 -13.20 -2.29
C ASN A 56 0.61 -12.70 -1.38
N ALA A 57 1.78 -13.32 -1.45
CA ALA A 57 2.97 -12.89 -0.70
C ALA A 57 3.38 -11.45 -1.05
N ALA A 58 3.34 -11.08 -2.35
CA ALA A 58 3.62 -9.72 -2.79
C ALA A 58 2.59 -8.71 -2.26
N ASN A 59 1.31 -9.08 -2.21
CA ASN A 59 0.26 -8.22 -1.64
C ASN A 59 0.42 -8.01 -0.13
N GLU A 60 0.80 -9.06 0.61
CA GLU A 60 1.07 -8.97 2.05
C GLU A 60 2.30 -8.12 2.32
N ALA A 61 3.40 -8.38 1.61
CA ALA A 61 4.61 -7.54 1.67
C ALA A 61 4.30 -6.07 1.33
N GLY A 62 3.48 -5.82 0.30
CA GLY A 62 3.06 -4.48 -0.09
C GLY A 62 2.26 -3.76 0.99
N LYS A 63 1.42 -4.47 1.75
CA LYS A 63 0.71 -3.91 2.91
C LYS A 63 1.68 -3.57 4.03
N THR A 64 2.63 -4.45 4.34
CA THR A 64 3.64 -4.22 5.38
C THR A 64 4.52 -3.01 5.07
N VAL A 65 5.01 -2.88 3.83
CA VAL A 65 5.80 -1.71 3.41
C VAL A 65 5.01 -0.42 3.55
N LYS A 66 3.71 -0.44 3.21
CA LYS A 66 2.84 0.72 3.39
C LYS A 66 2.68 1.09 4.87
N THR A 67 2.48 0.11 5.75
CA THR A 67 2.41 0.33 7.20
C THR A 67 3.72 0.91 7.76
N GLN A 68 4.87 0.37 7.34
CA GLN A 68 6.19 0.89 7.74
C GLN A 68 6.41 2.32 7.27
N SER A 69 6.08 2.64 6.01
CA SER A 69 6.18 4.00 5.49
C SER A 69 5.34 5.00 6.29
N ILE A 70 4.14 4.59 6.70
CA ILE A 70 3.28 5.42 7.56
C ILE A 70 3.87 5.56 8.96
N THR A 71 4.41 4.48 9.52
CA THR A 71 5.03 4.47 10.84
C THR A 71 6.21 5.43 10.90
N ILE A 72 7.08 5.41 9.89
CA ILE A 72 8.18 6.37 9.74
C ILE A 72 7.65 7.80 9.69
N GLU A 73 6.59 8.04 8.89
CA GLU A 73 5.99 9.37 8.80
C GLU A 73 5.48 9.85 10.17
N LEU A 74 4.82 8.99 10.93
CA LEU A 74 4.33 9.32 12.27
C LEU A 74 5.48 9.58 13.25
N THR A 75 6.56 8.79 13.19
CA THR A 75 7.77 8.99 14.01
C THR A 75 8.46 10.32 13.72
N GLU A 76 8.49 10.77 12.47
CA GLU A 76 8.99 12.11 12.15
C GLU A 76 8.11 13.22 12.77
N LEU A 77 6.79 13.02 12.81
CA LEU A 77 5.86 13.99 13.41
C LEU A 77 6.00 14.05 14.93
N THR A 78 6.17 12.91 15.60
CA THR A 78 6.41 12.85 17.04
C THR A 78 7.72 13.53 17.41
N GLN A 79 8.81 13.25 16.68
CA GLN A 79 10.08 13.95 16.85
C GLN A 79 9.95 15.47 16.66
N LYS A 80 9.12 15.91 15.70
CA LYS A 80 8.88 17.34 15.50
C LYS A 80 8.12 17.99 16.65
N LEU A 81 7.17 17.27 17.25
CA LEU A 81 6.45 17.72 18.45
C LEU A 81 7.39 17.84 19.65
N ASP A 82 8.31 16.89 19.83
CA ASP A 82 9.28 16.89 20.94
C ASP A 82 10.28 18.05 20.88
N ASN A 83 10.51 18.62 19.68
CA ASN A 83 11.43 19.74 19.48
C ASN A 83 10.78 21.13 19.69
N ILE A 84 9.51 21.20 20.08
CA ILE A 84 8.82 22.45 20.38
C ILE A 84 9.31 22.98 21.73
N ASN A 85 9.74 24.23 21.77
CA ASN A 85 10.26 24.88 22.99
C ASN A 85 9.57 26.23 23.26
N SER A 86 9.90 26.83 24.39
CA SER A 86 9.28 28.09 24.84
C SER A 86 9.74 29.35 24.08
N GLY A 87 10.70 29.23 23.16
CA GLY A 87 11.21 30.33 22.34
C GLY A 87 10.45 30.55 21.02
N TYR A 88 9.48 29.70 20.69
CA TYR A 88 8.77 29.79 19.42
C TYR A 88 7.77 30.95 19.38
N SER A 89 7.78 31.70 18.29
CA SER A 89 6.76 32.72 18.01
C SER A 89 5.40 32.08 17.70
N TYR A 90 4.33 32.87 17.80
CA TYR A 90 2.97 32.42 17.44
C TYR A 90 2.92 31.88 16.00
N GLN A 91 3.58 32.58 15.08
CA GLN A 91 3.60 32.20 13.67
C GLN A 91 4.30 30.85 13.48
N SER A 92 5.42 30.63 14.16
CA SER A 92 6.17 29.38 14.11
C SER A 92 5.34 28.20 14.65
N VAL A 93 4.70 28.36 15.82
CA VAL A 93 3.84 27.31 16.40
C VAL A 93 2.63 27.02 15.50
N ARG A 94 2.05 28.06 14.89
CA ARG A 94 0.94 27.92 13.94
C ARG A 94 1.35 27.14 12.69
N ASP A 95 2.52 27.41 12.15
CA ASP A 95 3.00 26.72 10.95
C ASP A 95 3.30 25.24 11.24
N ILE A 96 3.89 24.96 12.41
CA ILE A 96 4.08 23.59 12.91
C ILE A 96 2.72 22.88 13.07
N TYR A 97 1.75 23.51 13.73
CA TYR A 97 0.40 22.96 13.88
C TYR A 97 -0.26 22.66 12.53
N ASN A 98 -0.17 23.59 11.56
CA ASN A 98 -0.79 23.40 10.24
C ASN A 98 -0.17 22.23 9.49
N GLU A 99 1.15 22.08 9.55
CA GLU A 99 1.86 20.98 8.94
C GLU A 99 1.46 19.64 9.59
N LEU A 100 1.49 19.57 10.92
CA LEU A 100 1.06 18.40 11.69
C LEU A 100 -0.37 18.01 11.36
N ASN A 101 -1.31 18.95 11.45
CA ASN A 101 -2.72 18.72 11.16
C ASN A 101 -2.93 18.19 9.73
N ARG A 102 -2.21 18.73 8.74
CA ARG A 102 -2.29 18.23 7.35
C ARG A 102 -1.76 16.80 7.22
N ARG A 103 -0.56 16.52 7.76
CA ARG A 103 0.10 15.22 7.64
C ARG A 103 -0.66 14.14 8.42
N ILE A 104 -1.05 14.41 9.66
CA ILE A 104 -1.84 13.49 10.49
C ILE A 104 -3.16 13.16 9.79
N ARG A 105 -3.90 14.16 9.29
CA ARG A 105 -5.16 13.90 8.57
C ARG A 105 -4.97 13.02 7.34
N ARG A 106 -3.87 13.20 6.60
CA ARG A 106 -3.52 12.34 5.47
C ARG A 106 -3.27 10.91 5.94
N VAL A 107 -2.46 10.72 6.98
CA VAL A 107 -2.13 9.39 7.51
C VAL A 107 -3.37 8.66 8.02
N VAL A 108 -4.15 9.30 8.91
CA VAL A 108 -5.33 8.65 9.52
C VAL A 108 -6.44 8.38 8.51
N SER A 109 -6.48 9.10 7.38
CA SER A 109 -7.47 8.85 6.32
C SER A 109 -7.37 7.44 5.73
N VAL A 110 -6.17 6.85 5.73
CA VAL A 110 -5.92 5.49 5.24
C VAL A 110 -6.64 4.45 6.09
N TYR A 111 -6.84 4.74 7.38
CA TYR A 111 -7.38 3.82 8.38
C TYR A 111 -8.79 4.19 8.85
N LYS A 112 -9.43 5.18 8.19
CA LYS A 112 -10.74 5.68 8.62
C LYS A 112 -11.84 4.62 8.60
N SER A 113 -11.72 3.60 7.74
CA SER A 113 -12.65 2.47 7.64
C SER A 113 -12.36 1.34 8.63
N ASP A 114 -11.19 1.33 9.25
CA ASP A 114 -10.75 0.26 10.15
C ASP A 114 -11.27 0.56 11.56
N GLN A 115 -12.26 -0.22 12.00
CA GLN A 115 -12.94 -0.03 13.30
C GLN A 115 -11.97 -0.03 14.48
N GLU A 116 -10.91 -0.84 14.38
CA GLU A 116 -9.84 -1.00 15.36
C GLU A 116 -9.16 0.34 15.72
N TYR A 117 -8.96 1.24 14.75
CA TYR A 117 -8.31 2.53 14.98
C TYR A 117 -9.31 3.68 15.16
N SER A 118 -10.61 3.42 15.02
CA SER A 118 -11.62 4.47 14.91
C SER A 118 -11.60 5.41 16.11
N ASP A 119 -11.52 4.86 17.32
CA ASP A 119 -11.58 5.64 18.55
C ASP A 119 -10.28 6.41 18.81
N LEU A 120 -9.13 5.80 18.53
CA LEU A 120 -7.84 6.48 18.62
C LEU A 120 -7.74 7.62 17.60
N ILE A 121 -8.19 7.42 16.37
CA ILE A 121 -8.24 8.45 15.33
C ILE A 121 -9.16 9.60 15.75
N LYS A 122 -10.35 9.31 16.30
CA LYS A 122 -11.25 10.35 16.84
C LYS A 122 -10.55 11.14 17.95
N SER A 123 -9.85 10.46 18.85
CA SER A 123 -9.09 11.11 19.93
C SER A 123 -8.01 12.04 19.36
N ILE A 124 -7.20 11.58 18.41
CA ILE A 124 -6.17 12.39 17.74
C ILE A 124 -6.79 13.63 17.09
N LEU A 125 -7.89 13.47 16.37
CA LEU A 125 -8.57 14.59 15.71
C LEU A 125 -9.19 15.57 16.71
N ALA A 126 -9.65 15.10 17.86
CA ALA A 126 -10.15 15.94 18.94
C ALA A 126 -9.02 16.74 19.59
N VAL A 127 -7.86 16.14 19.83
CA VAL A 127 -6.67 16.84 20.33
C VAL A 127 -6.24 17.93 19.36
N LEU A 128 -6.16 17.64 18.06
CA LEU A 128 -5.84 18.65 17.05
C LEU A 128 -6.83 19.83 17.05
N ASP A 129 -8.12 19.56 17.22
CA ASP A 129 -9.13 20.63 17.30
C ASP A 129 -8.97 21.47 18.58
N ASN A 130 -8.64 20.83 19.71
CA ASN A 130 -8.36 21.52 20.96
C ASN A 130 -7.08 22.36 20.86
N THR A 131 -6.00 21.83 20.29
CA THR A 131 -4.77 22.60 20.01
C THR A 131 -5.08 23.85 19.19
N ARG A 132 -5.90 23.71 18.15
CA ARG A 132 -6.33 24.84 17.31
C ARG A 132 -7.07 25.90 18.11
N LYS A 133 -8.01 25.49 18.97
CA LYS A 133 -8.78 26.39 19.84
C LYS A 133 -7.86 27.14 20.81
N SER A 134 -6.94 26.44 21.46
CA SER A 134 -5.97 27.03 22.38
C SER A 134 -5.04 28.00 21.68
N LEU A 135 -4.54 27.63 20.49
CA LEU A 135 -3.71 28.51 19.67
C LEU A 135 -4.47 29.78 19.25
N ASN A 136 -5.73 29.64 18.83
CA ASN A 136 -6.57 30.81 18.50
C ASN A 136 -6.82 31.72 19.70
N GLY A 137 -6.84 31.18 20.92
CA GLY A 137 -7.01 31.94 22.16
C GLY A 137 -5.80 32.83 22.51
N VAL A 138 -4.61 32.45 22.06
CA VAL A 138 -3.36 33.22 22.24
C VAL A 138 -2.94 33.96 20.96
N ARG A 139 -3.87 34.15 20.03
CA ARG A 139 -3.59 34.83 18.77
C ARG A 139 -3.34 36.33 19.03
N PRO A 140 -2.22 36.90 18.54
CA PRO A 140 -1.97 38.33 18.65
C PRO A 140 -3.10 39.15 18.01
N THR A 141 -3.68 40.08 18.77
CA THR A 141 -4.70 41.01 18.27
C THR A 141 -4.05 42.25 17.67
N LYS A 142 -4.59 42.77 16.55
CA LYS A 142 -4.05 43.98 15.88
C LYS A 142 -4.03 45.23 16.78
N THR A 143 -4.79 45.23 17.87
CA THR A 143 -4.99 46.38 18.76
C THR A 143 -3.93 46.46 19.86
N SER A 144 -3.30 45.34 20.22
CA SER A 144 -2.19 45.27 21.17
C SER A 144 -0.90 45.43 20.39
N GLN A 145 -0.16 46.52 20.62
CA GLN A 145 1.18 46.73 20.02
C GLN A 145 2.19 45.67 20.46
N ASP A 146 1.88 44.89 21.49
CA ASP A 146 2.74 43.84 22.02
C ASP A 146 2.45 42.48 21.38
N GLU A 147 3.51 41.85 20.87
CA GLU A 147 3.48 40.43 20.51
C GLU A 147 3.16 39.58 21.75
N THR A 148 2.33 38.54 21.58
CA THR A 148 2.07 37.59 22.66
C THR A 148 3.37 36.93 23.09
N PRO A 149 3.77 37.01 24.37
CA PRO A 149 5.01 36.40 24.85
C PRO A 149 5.10 34.90 24.53
N ALA A 150 6.26 34.45 24.08
CA ALA A 150 6.49 33.07 23.64
C ALA A 150 6.12 32.02 24.71
N PHE A 151 6.37 32.31 25.99
CA PHE A 151 5.99 31.42 27.09
C PHE A 151 4.47 31.21 27.23
N ILE A 152 3.64 32.22 26.90
CA ILE A 152 2.17 32.10 26.95
C ILE A 152 1.71 31.16 25.84
N ILE A 153 2.29 31.30 24.65
CA ILE A 153 2.00 30.46 23.49
C ILE A 153 2.40 29.01 23.77
N PHE A 154 3.59 28.82 24.33
CA PHE A 154 4.09 27.51 24.76
C PHE A 154 3.15 26.86 25.78
N ASN A 155 2.86 27.54 26.89
CA ASN A 155 1.97 27.01 27.94
C ASN A 155 0.55 26.68 27.42
N ALA A 156 0.05 27.43 26.44
CA ALA A 156 -1.25 27.17 25.84
C ALA A 156 -1.28 25.93 24.93
N THR A 157 -0.12 25.43 24.49
CA THR A 157 -0.04 24.38 23.46
C THR A 157 0.72 23.13 23.91
N GLU A 158 1.68 23.25 24.82
CA GLU A 158 2.54 22.18 25.31
C GLU A 158 1.74 20.95 25.75
N GLY A 159 0.72 21.13 26.60
CA GLY A 159 -0.11 20.04 27.07
C GLY A 159 -0.83 19.29 25.93
N HIS A 160 -1.31 20.02 24.92
CA HIS A 160 -1.94 19.41 23.76
C HIS A 160 -0.95 18.71 22.83
N PHE A 161 0.26 19.24 22.68
CA PHE A 161 1.31 18.60 21.89
C PHE A 161 1.83 17.33 22.57
N SER A 162 1.96 17.33 23.89
CA SER A 162 2.30 16.15 24.68
C SER A 162 1.23 15.05 24.56
N ASP A 163 -0.05 15.41 24.71
CA ASP A 163 -1.16 14.47 24.52
C ASP A 163 -1.20 13.92 23.09
N LEU A 164 -1.03 14.81 22.09
CA LEU A 164 -0.94 14.39 20.69
C LEU A 164 0.22 13.41 20.47
N ASN A 165 1.39 13.67 21.05
CA ASN A 165 2.55 12.79 20.95
C ASN A 165 2.25 11.40 21.51
N GLY A 166 1.64 11.33 22.70
CA GLY A 166 1.21 10.07 23.31
C GLY A 166 0.23 9.29 22.43
N LYS A 167 -0.75 9.97 21.81
CA LYS A 167 -1.70 9.33 20.89
C LYS A 167 -1.09 8.87 19.58
N LEU A 168 -0.11 9.60 19.04
CA LEU A 168 0.62 9.17 17.86
C LEU A 168 1.53 7.96 18.16
N ALA A 169 2.17 7.92 19.34
CA ALA A 169 2.95 6.77 19.79
C ALA A 169 2.06 5.52 19.98
N GLU A 170 0.86 5.68 20.56
CA GLU A 170 -0.14 4.62 20.67
C GLU A 170 -0.53 4.08 19.27
N LEU A 171 -0.75 4.98 18.31
CA LEU A 171 -1.09 4.60 16.94
C LEU A 171 0.06 3.85 16.25
N ILE A 172 1.29 4.30 16.44
CA ILE A 172 2.50 3.60 15.96
C ILE A 172 2.53 2.18 16.53
N GLY A 173 2.36 2.02 17.84
CA GLY A 173 2.35 0.70 18.48
C GLY A 173 1.31 -0.25 17.90
N LEU A 174 0.09 0.23 17.64
CA LEU A 174 -0.97 -0.58 17.01
C LEU A 174 -0.64 -0.94 15.55
N LEU A 175 -0.01 -0.04 14.80
CA LEU A 175 0.41 -0.31 13.43
C LEU A 175 1.54 -1.34 13.38
N GLU A 176 2.51 -1.25 14.28
CA GLU A 176 3.62 -2.19 14.41
C GLU A 176 3.14 -3.57 14.85
N GLN A 177 2.25 -3.64 15.86
CA GLN A 177 1.65 -4.89 16.30
C GLN A 177 0.94 -5.61 15.14
N ARG A 178 0.12 -4.89 14.36
CA ARG A 178 -0.56 -5.47 13.20
C ARG A 178 0.38 -5.89 12.08
N ALA A 179 1.53 -5.23 11.94
CA ALA A 179 2.55 -5.64 10.99
C ALA A 179 3.22 -6.96 11.41
N ILE A 180 3.38 -7.20 12.72
CA ILE A 180 3.93 -8.44 13.28
C ILE A 180 2.90 -9.58 13.23
N ASP A 181 1.65 -9.34 13.65
CA ASP A 181 0.59 -10.36 13.73
C ASP A 181 0.17 -10.92 12.35
N LYS A 182 0.58 -10.27 11.25
CA LYS A 182 0.29 -10.67 9.87
C LYS A 182 1.49 -11.28 9.13
N LEU A 183 2.64 -11.39 9.79
CA LEU A 183 3.80 -12.17 9.32
C LEU A 183 3.66 -13.63 9.76
#